data_AF-A0A3A4XD89-F1
#
_entry.id   AF-A0A3A4XD89-F1
#
_cell.length_a   1.000
_cell.length_b   1.000
_cell.length_c   1.000
_cell.angle_alpha   90.00
_cell.angle_beta   90.00
_cell.angle_gamma   90.00
#
_symmetry.space_group_name_H-M   'P 1'
#
loop_
_entity.id
_entity.type
_entity.pdbx_description
1 polymer ?
#
loop_
_entity_poly.entity_id
_entity_poly.type
_entity_poly.pdbx_seq_one_letter_code
_entity_poly.pdbx_strand_id
1 'polypeptide(L)' 'MNPCLLCGAPPDLIGVFVPIDPGAWGAAAGKVRAIRYCLCDSCAVEPGAADRLEKVIEHELLQAEGV' A
#
# COMPACT_ATOMS: atom_id res chain seq x y z
N MET A 1 -6.81 -12.38 -8.88
CA MET A 1 -5.48 -12.03 -8.35
C MET A 1 -5.36 -10.52 -8.45
N ASN A 2 -4.95 -9.81 -7.40
CA ASN A 2 -4.85 -8.35 -7.44
C ASN A 2 -3.63 -7.95 -8.29
N PRO A 3 -3.75 -7.01 -9.24
CA PRO A 3 -2.63 -6.58 -10.05
C PRO A 3 -1.57 -5.84 -9.22
N CYS A 4 -0.38 -5.66 -9.78
CA CYS A 4 0.66 -4.80 -9.21
C CYS A 4 0.09 -3.40 -8.93
N LEU A 5 0.20 -2.94 -7.69
CA LEU A 5 -0.33 -1.66 -7.25
C LEU A 5 0.30 -0.47 -7.99
N LEU A 6 1.56 -0.59 -8.41
CA LEU A 6 2.30 0.51 -9.03
C LEU A 6 2.13 0.61 -10.56
N CYS A 7 1.82 -0.49 -11.25
CA CYS A 7 1.80 -0.51 -12.72
C CYS A 7 0.69 -1.34 -13.36
N GLY A 8 -0.09 -2.11 -12.59
CA GLY A 8 -1.18 -2.94 -13.11
C GLY A 8 -0.77 -4.29 -13.69
N ALA A 9 0.54 -4.61 -13.77
CA ALA A 9 1.04 -5.90 -14.28
C ALA A 9 0.61 -7.09 -13.39
N PRO A 10 0.71 -8.35 -13.89
CA PRO A 10 0.53 -9.52 -13.05
C PRO A 10 1.44 -9.49 -11.82
N PRO A 11 0.94 -9.91 -10.64
CA PRO A 11 1.71 -9.83 -9.41
C PRO A 11 2.66 -11.03 -9.24
N ASP A 12 3.84 -10.76 -8.69
CA ASP A 12 4.84 -11.76 -8.32
C ASP A 12 5.00 -11.88 -6.80
N LEU A 13 4.65 -10.82 -6.06
CA LEU A 13 4.75 -10.77 -4.60
C LEU A 13 3.54 -10.12 -3.93
N ILE A 14 3.31 -10.52 -2.68
CA ILE A 14 2.30 -9.95 -1.78
C ILE A 14 3.05 -9.26 -0.64
N GLY A 15 2.76 -7.97 -0.44
CA GLY A 15 3.31 -7.17 0.66
C GLY A 15 2.24 -6.74 1.65
N VAL A 16 2.68 -6.36 2.85
CA VAL A 16 1.84 -5.75 3.88
C VAL A 16 2.47 -4.44 4.29
N PHE A 17 1.74 -3.34 4.10
CA PHE A 17 2.11 -2.04 4.62
C PHE A 17 1.50 -1.86 6.00
N VAL A 18 2.33 -1.46 6.97
CA VAL A 18 1.92 -1.15 8.33
C VAL A 18 2.42 0.26 8.64
N PRO A 19 1.52 1.25 8.77
CA PRO A 19 1.90 2.62 9.07
C PRO A 19 2.47 2.72 10.48
N ILE A 20 3.45 3.60 10.66
CA ILE A 20 4.10 3.89 11.94
C ILE A 20 3.10 4.49 12.95
N ASP A 21 2.18 5.34 12.46
CA ASP A 21 1.05 5.85 13.23
C ASP A 21 -0.27 5.35 12.62
N PRO A 22 -0.78 4.19 13.08
CA PRO A 22 -2.05 3.65 12.60
C PRO A 22 -3.25 4.58 12.83
N GLY A 23 -3.20 5.46 13.84
CA GLY A 23 -4.29 6.39 14.15
C GLY A 23 -4.48 7.44 13.07
N ALA A 24 -3.38 7.97 12.53
CA ALA A 24 -3.39 8.88 11.38
C ALA A 24 -3.96 8.23 10.11
N TRP A 25 -3.98 6.91 10.07
CA TRP A 25 -4.49 6.10 8.97
C TRP A 25 -5.87 5.52 9.28
N GLY A 26 -6.64 6.07 10.21
CA GLY A 26 -8.02 5.63 10.49
C GLY A 26 -8.15 4.32 11.26
N ALA A 27 -7.08 3.83 11.91
CA ALA A 27 -7.19 2.67 12.79
C ALA A 27 -7.96 3.02 14.08
N ALA A 28 -8.81 2.10 14.54
CA ALA A 28 -9.46 2.22 15.85
C ALA A 28 -8.42 2.17 16.99
N ALA A 29 -8.73 2.79 18.12
CA ALA A 29 -7.86 2.80 19.29
C ALA A 29 -7.42 1.39 19.70
N GLY A 30 -6.11 1.17 19.86
CA GLY A 30 -5.52 -0.12 20.20
C GLY A 30 -5.51 -1.14 19.04
N LYS A 31 -5.81 -0.73 17.80
CA LYS A 31 -5.73 -1.56 16.59
C LYS A 31 -4.69 -0.99 15.63
N VAL A 32 -4.14 -1.88 14.81
CA VAL A 32 -3.23 -1.53 13.71
C VAL A 32 -4.00 -1.67 12.40
N ARG A 33 -3.92 -0.67 11.52
CA ARG A 33 -4.37 -0.81 10.13
C ARG A 33 -3.23 -1.45 9.34
N ALA A 34 -3.51 -2.57 8.67
CA ALA A 34 -2.54 -3.23 7.80
C ALA A 34 -3.14 -3.34 6.40
N ILE A 35 -2.37 -2.96 5.39
CA ILE A 35 -2.86 -2.88 4.01
C ILE A 35 -2.09 -3.88 3.17
N ARG A 36 -2.82 -4.85 2.62
CA ARG A 36 -2.25 -5.84 1.70
C ARG A 36 -2.20 -5.25 0.30
N TYR A 37 -1.05 -5.36 -0.34
CA TYR A 37 -0.85 -4.94 -1.72
C TYR A 37 -0.09 -6.04 -2.48
N CYS A 38 -0.11 -5.95 -3.81
CA CYS A 38 0.67 -6.82 -4.68
C CYS A 38 1.63 -5.98 -5.53
N LEU A 39 2.79 -6.53 -5.89
CA LEU A 39 3.73 -5.93 -6.84
C LEU A 39 4.21 -6.98 -7.85
N CYS A 40 4.64 -6.53 -9.03
CA CYS A 40 5.48 -7.32 -9.91
C CYS A 40 6.95 -7.23 -9.47
N ASP A 41 7.77 -8.17 -9.91
CA ASP A 41 9.21 -8.26 -9.62
C ASP A 41 9.96 -6.95 -9.88
N SER A 42 9.65 -6.32 -11.02
CA SER A 42 10.32 -5.13 -11.54
C SER A 42 10.04 -3.92 -10.67
N CYS A 43 8.79 -3.75 -10.24
CA CYS A 43 8.39 -2.67 -9.35
C CYS A 43 8.88 -2.89 -7.91
N ALA A 44 9.12 -4.13 -7.48
CA ALA A 44 9.59 -4.41 -6.12
C ALA A 44 11.09 -4.15 -5.93
N VAL A 45 11.90 -4.25 -6.99
CA VAL A 45 13.35 -3.99 -6.93
C VAL A 45 13.74 -2.58 -7.37
N GLU A 46 12.77 -1.78 -7.80
CA GLU A 46 13.00 -0.38 -8.18
C GLU A 46 13.53 0.43 -6.98
N PRO A 47 14.64 1.19 -7.13
CA PRO A 47 15.10 2.08 -6.08
C PRO A 47 14.01 3.10 -5.71
N GLY A 48 13.63 3.17 -4.43
CA GLY A 48 12.53 4.02 -3.97
C GLY A 48 11.13 3.42 -4.14
N ALA A 49 11.02 2.13 -4.47
CA ALA A 49 9.75 1.43 -4.55
C ALA A 49 8.91 1.58 -3.27
N ALA A 50 9.54 1.55 -2.09
CA ALA A 50 8.87 1.72 -0.81
C ALA A 50 8.25 3.12 -0.65
N ASP A 51 9.00 4.19 -0.94
CA ASP A 51 8.51 5.57 -0.85
C ASP A 51 7.37 5.83 -1.85
N ARG A 52 7.50 5.28 -3.07
CA ARG A 52 6.47 5.38 -4.10
C ARG A 52 5.21 4.62 -3.70
N LEU A 53 5.38 3.43 -3.13
CA LEU A 53 4.28 2.60 -2.63
C LEU A 53 3.52 3.32 -1.51
N GLU A 54 4.23 3.86 -0.52
CA GLU A 54 3.61 4.60 0.59
C GLU A 54 2.73 5.74 0.08
N LYS A 55 3.25 6.57 -0.84
CA LYS A 55 2.48 7.66 -1.49
C LYS A 55 1.23 7.17 -2.22
N VAL A 56 1.32 6.04 -2.92
CA VAL A 56 0.16 5.47 -3.63
C VAL A 56 -0.87 4.96 -2.63
N ILE A 57 -0.45 4.24 -1.59
CA ILE A 57 -1.38 3.72 -0.58
C ILE A 57 -2.06 4.89 0.15
N GLU A 58 -1.31 5.94 0.54
CA GLU A 58 -1.88 7.17 1.12
C GLU A 58 -2.93 7.78 0.20
N HIS A 59 -2.62 7.96 -1.08
CA HIS A 59 -3.53 8.55 -2.05
C HIS A 59 -4.82 7.73 -2.19
N GLU A 60 -4.72 6.42 -2.38
CA GLU A 60 -5.87 5.52 -2.53
C GLU A 60 -6.77 5.51 -1.29
N LEU A 61 -6.19 5.56 -0.08
CA LEU A 61 -6.97 5.67 1.15
C LEU A 61 -7.71 7.00 1.26
N LEU A 62 -7.05 8.10 0.95
CA LEU A 62 -7.69 9.42 0.97
C LEU A 62 -8.85 9.50 -0.04
N GLN A 63 -8.73 8.82 -1.19
CA GLN A 63 -9.84 8.70 -2.15
C GLN A 63 -10.96 7.78 -1.65
N ALA A 64 -10.63 6.73 -0.88
CA ALA A 64 -11.63 5.82 -0.31
C ALA A 64 -12.39 6.39 0.90
N GLU A 65 -11.82 7.39 1.60
CA GLU A 65 -12.41 8.03 2.78
C GLU A 65 -13.20 9.33 2.48
N GLY A 66 -13.24 9.76 1.21
CA GLY A 66 -14.05 10.88 0.75
C GLY A 66 -15.44 10.46 0.23
N VAL A 67 -16.49 10.94 0.92
CA VAL A 67 -17.84 11.34 0.45
C VAL A 67 -18.41 10.67 -0.80
#